data_AF-A0A496PGR9-F1
#
_entry.id   AF-A0A496PGR9-F1
#
_cell.length_a   1.000
_cell.length_b   1.000
_cell.length_c   1.000
_cell.angle_alpha   90.00
_cell.angle_beta   90.00
_cell.angle_gamma   90.00
#
_symmetry.space_group_name_H-M   'P 1'
#
loop_
_entity.id
_entity.type
_entity.pdbx_description
1 polymer ?
#
loop_
_entity_poly.entity_id
_entity_poly.type
_entity_poly.pdbx_seq_one_letter_code
_entity_poly.pdbx_strand_id
1 'polypeptide(L)'
;MLKRCFMGLSSSVALAGGAGRAAVCGATGGSSLSTRGRYPGEVSPRVLSPAAPHTPRHTPRRLLGAILFGGVGLSMLAGCSAPVKVEPAPSAASAACSEVMLSLPEEIDGQEKRTTTSQSTASWGTPTSIVLRCGTPDPGPTSDPCTTVEEVDWIASENQPKDSWTLTAYGRVPGIEVTLDTSKVTSASVATALTESVQRAQPTKRCQAKPTPTPSQ
;
A
#
# COMPACT_ATOMS: atom_id res chain seq x y z
N MET A 1 -17.46 -34.94 -28.51
CA MET A 1 -15.97 -34.86 -28.45
C MET A 1 -15.58 -34.50 -27.02
N LEU A 2 -14.70 -35.31 -26.45
CA LEU A 2 -14.66 -35.70 -25.04
C LEU A 2 -13.77 -34.76 -24.20
N LYS A 3 -14.31 -34.17 -23.12
CA LYS A 3 -13.57 -33.48 -22.05
C LYS A 3 -12.81 -34.53 -21.22
N ARG A 4 -11.48 -34.47 -21.21
CA ARG A 4 -10.62 -35.22 -20.27
C ARG A 4 -10.24 -34.30 -19.11
N CYS A 5 -10.84 -34.56 -17.95
CA CYS A 5 -10.32 -34.10 -16.66
C CYS A 5 -9.05 -34.89 -16.33
N PHE A 6 -7.94 -34.20 -16.06
CA PHE A 6 -6.75 -34.82 -15.47
C PHE A 6 -6.73 -34.51 -13.98
N MET A 7 -6.89 -35.57 -13.20
CA MET A 7 -6.92 -35.59 -11.75
C MET A 7 -5.49 -35.86 -11.28
N GLY A 8 -4.81 -34.82 -10.81
CA GLY A 8 -3.45 -34.91 -10.30
C GLY A 8 -3.45 -35.49 -8.88
N LEU A 9 -3.03 -36.75 -8.75
CA LEU A 9 -2.62 -37.38 -7.49
C LEU A 9 -1.41 -36.62 -6.94
N SER A 10 -1.53 -36.08 -5.73
CA SER A 10 -0.36 -35.69 -4.92
C SER A 10 -0.36 -36.51 -3.64
N SER A 11 0.44 -37.57 -3.64
CA SER A 11 0.89 -38.27 -2.44
C SER A 11 2.03 -37.47 -1.82
N SER A 12 1.93 -37.09 -0.54
CA SER A 12 3.10 -36.90 0.33
C SER A 12 2.70 -36.97 1.81
N VAL A 13 2.94 -38.15 2.38
CA VAL A 13 3.66 -38.41 3.64
C VAL A 13 3.34 -37.51 4.84
N ALA A 14 2.59 -38.08 5.79
CA ALA A 14 2.54 -37.64 7.17
C ALA A 14 3.58 -38.42 8.00
N LEU A 15 4.49 -37.71 8.68
CA LEU A 15 5.39 -38.29 9.67
C LEU A 15 5.64 -37.33 10.83
N ALA A 16 5.12 -37.76 11.98
CA ALA A 16 5.65 -37.70 13.34
C ALA A 16 6.08 -36.36 13.98
N GLY A 17 5.51 -36.13 15.18
CA GLY A 17 6.34 -35.91 16.37
C GLY A 17 6.04 -34.64 17.16
N GLY A 18 5.64 -34.80 18.43
CA GLY A 18 5.84 -33.76 19.43
C GLY A 18 4.64 -33.37 20.28
N ALA A 19 4.01 -34.32 20.98
CA ALA A 19 3.23 -34.01 22.17
C ALA A 19 4.20 -33.84 23.36
N GLY A 20 4.25 -32.65 23.95
CA GLY A 20 5.11 -32.35 25.09
C GLY A 20 4.74 -31.02 25.73
N ARG A 21 3.51 -30.92 26.25
CA ARG A 21 3.12 -29.82 27.15
C ARG A 21 3.62 -30.17 28.55
N ALA A 22 4.55 -29.40 29.08
CA ALA A 22 4.80 -29.32 30.52
C ALA A 22 5.04 -27.85 30.89
N ALA A 23 4.18 -27.36 31.77
CA ALA A 23 4.22 -26.04 32.36
C ALA A 23 5.25 -26.00 33.50
N VAL A 24 6.01 -24.91 33.61
CA VAL A 24 6.41 -24.32 34.90
C VAL A 24 6.53 -22.81 34.71
N CYS A 25 5.55 -22.06 35.23
CA CYS A 25 5.69 -20.63 35.49
C CYS A 25 6.54 -20.46 36.76
N GLY A 26 7.78 -20.03 36.61
CA GLY A 26 8.62 -19.57 37.70
C GLY A 26 8.34 -18.10 37.98
N ALA A 27 7.70 -17.81 39.13
CA ALA A 27 7.69 -16.49 39.73
C ALA A 27 8.96 -16.31 40.56
N THR A 28 9.70 -15.21 40.38
CA THR A 28 10.59 -14.64 41.41
C THR A 28 11.15 -13.28 40.98
N GLY A 29 11.13 -12.32 41.90
CA GLY A 29 12.15 -11.27 42.00
C GLY A 29 11.80 -9.93 41.35
N GLY A 30 11.25 -9.03 42.15
CA GLY A 30 11.06 -7.64 41.76
C GLY A 30 12.34 -6.81 41.74
N SER A 31 12.26 -5.63 41.13
CA SER A 31 13.01 -4.44 41.53
C SER A 31 12.25 -3.21 41.06
N SER A 32 11.76 -2.49 42.06
CA SER A 32 11.08 -1.21 41.99
C SER A 32 12.09 -0.13 41.60
N LEU A 33 11.81 0.69 40.58
CA LEU A 33 12.34 2.04 40.47
C LEU A 33 11.43 2.87 39.55
N SER A 34 10.48 3.53 40.21
CA SER A 34 9.58 4.51 39.65
C SER A 34 10.31 5.86 39.56
N THR A 35 10.51 6.38 38.36
CA THR A 35 10.89 7.80 38.17
C THR A 35 9.77 8.48 37.38
N ARG A 36 9.03 9.35 38.07
CA ARG A 36 7.94 10.16 37.54
C ARG A 36 8.48 11.43 36.87
N GLY A 37 7.99 11.72 35.66
CA GLY A 37 7.84 13.08 35.10
C GLY A 37 6.64 13.04 34.16
N ARG A 38 5.46 13.56 34.52
CA ARG A 38 4.97 14.96 34.51
C ARG A 38 5.08 15.57 33.10
N TYR A 39 4.02 15.56 32.28
CA TYR A 39 2.92 16.54 32.15
C TYR A 39 2.09 16.13 30.89
N PRO A 40 0.98 16.79 30.48
CA PRO A 40 0.02 17.66 31.19
C PRO A 40 -1.46 17.23 30.92
N GLY A 41 -2.41 17.97 31.49
CA GLY A 41 -3.72 18.17 30.85
C GLY A 41 -4.86 17.32 31.38
N GLU A 42 -5.42 17.75 32.51
CA GLU A 42 -6.76 17.38 32.95
C GLU A 42 -7.80 17.71 31.87
N VAL A 43 -8.37 16.69 31.22
CA VAL A 43 -9.61 16.84 30.46
C VAL A 43 -10.73 16.26 31.31
N SER A 44 -11.47 17.18 31.93
CA SER A 44 -12.65 16.92 32.76
C SER A 44 -13.61 15.91 32.11
N PRO A 45 -13.99 14.80 32.77
CA PRO A 45 -15.10 13.99 32.31
C PRO A 45 -16.39 14.75 32.60
N ARG A 46 -17.08 15.20 31.54
CA ARG A 46 -18.48 15.65 31.66
C ARG A 46 -19.32 14.48 32.15
N VAL A 47 -19.87 14.63 33.35
CA VAL A 47 -20.92 13.81 33.92
C VAL A 47 -22.06 13.69 32.91
N LEU A 48 -22.32 12.48 32.41
CA LEU A 48 -23.47 12.20 31.57
C LEU A 48 -24.68 11.99 32.49
N SER A 49 -25.48 13.04 32.68
CA SER A 49 -26.76 12.95 33.35
C SER A 49 -27.72 12.02 32.58
N PRO A 50 -28.52 11.20 33.27
CA PRO A 50 -29.55 10.38 32.63
C PRO A 50 -30.68 11.28 32.11
N ALA A 51 -30.88 11.28 30.79
CA ALA A 51 -32.02 11.92 30.15
C ALA A 51 -33.30 11.13 30.43
N ALA A 52 -34.34 11.84 30.87
CA ALA A 52 -35.66 11.33 31.19
C ALA A 52 -36.37 10.70 29.97
N PRO A 53 -37.31 9.76 30.18
CA PRO A 53 -38.14 9.23 29.11
C PRO A 53 -39.12 10.29 28.58
N HIS A 54 -38.96 10.69 27.33
CA HIS A 54 -39.92 11.53 26.64
C HIS A 54 -41.12 10.68 26.19
N THR A 55 -42.29 11.02 26.73
CA THR A 55 -43.58 10.46 26.33
C THR A 55 -43.98 10.94 24.92
N PRO A 56 -44.48 10.06 24.04
CA PRO A 56 -44.93 10.47 22.72
C PRO A 56 -46.33 11.07 22.83
N ARG A 57 -46.45 12.39 22.65
CA ARG A 57 -47.74 13.03 22.41
C ARG A 57 -47.96 13.17 20.91
N HIS A 58 -48.60 12.17 20.32
CA HIS A 58 -49.25 12.34 19.03
C HIS A 58 -50.35 13.39 19.15
N THR A 59 -50.18 14.52 18.47
CA THR A 59 -51.28 15.42 18.12
C THR A 59 -51.34 15.53 16.60
N PRO A 60 -52.48 15.16 15.98
CA PRO A 60 -52.67 15.29 14.55
C PRO A 60 -53.25 16.68 14.27
N ARG A 61 -52.62 17.46 13.39
CA ARG A 61 -53.39 18.45 12.63
C ARG A 61 -52.75 18.73 11.28
N ARG A 62 -53.60 18.53 10.29
CA ARG A 62 -53.40 18.65 8.86
C ARG A 62 -53.29 20.13 8.46
N LEU A 63 -52.48 20.45 7.45
CA LEU A 63 -52.91 20.81 6.08
C LEU A 63 -51.82 21.60 5.34
N LEU A 64 -51.52 21.10 4.14
CA LEU A 64 -51.22 21.83 2.90
C LEU A 64 -50.19 22.97 2.94
N GLY A 65 -48.98 22.61 2.50
CA GLY A 65 -48.05 23.52 1.85
C GLY A 65 -47.45 22.82 0.63
N ALA A 66 -48.18 22.79 -0.48
CA ALA A 66 -47.69 22.27 -1.75
C ALA A 66 -46.67 23.26 -2.35
N ILE A 67 -45.39 23.05 -2.04
CA ILE A 67 -44.30 23.74 -2.75
C ILE A 67 -43.93 22.87 -3.96
N LEU A 68 -44.51 23.23 -5.10
CA LEU A 68 -44.09 22.79 -6.42
C LEU A 68 -42.74 23.45 -6.75
N PHE A 69 -41.61 22.88 -6.32
CA PHE A 69 -40.32 23.11 -6.99
C PHE A 69 -40.23 22.16 -8.18
N GLY A 70 -40.81 22.62 -9.29
CA GLY A 70 -40.64 22.04 -10.62
C GLY A 70 -39.16 22.00 -11.01
N GLY A 71 -38.75 20.86 -11.56
CA GLY A 71 -37.35 20.49 -11.70
C GLY A 71 -36.55 21.28 -12.72
N VAL A 72 -35.29 21.53 -12.36
CA VAL A 72 -34.10 21.47 -13.23
C VAL A 72 -32.94 21.16 -12.28
N GLY A 73 -32.26 20.04 -12.46
CA GLY A 73 -31.06 19.71 -11.67
C GLY A 73 -30.75 18.23 -11.55
N LEU A 74 -30.95 17.44 -12.61
CA LEU A 74 -30.69 15.99 -12.59
C LEU A 74 -29.60 15.60 -13.58
N SER A 75 -28.41 16.21 -13.54
CA SER A 75 -27.29 15.80 -14.42
C SER A 75 -25.92 16.30 -13.94
N MET A 76 -25.52 16.01 -12.70
CA MET A 76 -24.12 16.19 -12.27
C MET A 76 -23.57 14.97 -11.50
N LEU A 77 -23.96 13.74 -11.89
CA LEU A 77 -23.16 12.57 -11.51
C LEU A 77 -21.99 12.44 -12.49
N ALA A 78 -21.09 13.42 -12.49
CA ALA A 78 -19.86 13.33 -13.24
C ALA A 78 -18.90 12.37 -12.52
N GLY A 79 -18.88 11.12 -12.98
CA GLY A 79 -17.64 10.39 -13.23
C GLY A 79 -16.82 9.88 -12.04
N CYS A 80 -17.44 9.22 -11.04
CA CYS A 80 -16.65 8.35 -10.16
C CYS A 80 -16.04 7.21 -10.97
N SER A 81 -14.79 7.37 -11.37
CA SER A 81 -14.00 6.31 -12.01
C SER A 81 -13.80 5.16 -11.03
N ALA A 82 -14.06 3.93 -11.46
CA ALA A 82 -13.93 2.77 -10.58
C ALA A 82 -12.47 2.63 -10.08
N PRO A 83 -12.27 2.36 -8.78
CA PRO A 83 -10.92 2.19 -8.23
C PRO A 83 -10.26 0.94 -8.81
N VAL A 84 -8.95 1.03 -9.04
CA VAL A 84 -8.15 -0.09 -9.55
C VAL A 84 -7.91 -1.08 -8.41
N LYS A 85 -8.24 -2.36 -8.64
CA LYS A 85 -7.95 -3.42 -7.67
C LYS A 85 -6.45 -3.73 -7.69
N VAL A 86 -5.78 -3.48 -6.58
CA VAL A 86 -4.35 -3.78 -6.37
C VAL A 86 -4.21 -4.53 -5.06
N GLU A 87 -3.41 -5.58 -5.01
CA GLU A 87 -3.16 -6.30 -3.75
C GLU A 87 -2.22 -5.48 -2.85
N PRO A 88 -2.52 -5.29 -1.55
CA PRO A 88 -1.58 -4.62 -0.66
C PRO A 88 -0.27 -5.40 -0.55
N ALA A 89 0.82 -4.72 -0.22
CA ALA A 89 2.06 -5.38 0.14
C ALA A 89 2.07 -5.77 1.64
N PRO A 90 2.89 -6.74 2.08
CA PRO A 90 2.89 -7.22 3.46
C PRO A 90 3.09 -6.12 4.52
N SER A 91 3.90 -5.10 4.22
CA SER A 91 4.18 -3.97 5.11
C SER A 91 3.53 -2.67 4.67
N ALA A 92 2.41 -2.74 3.91
CA ALA A 92 1.72 -1.57 3.38
C ALA A 92 1.26 -0.58 4.46
N ALA A 93 0.96 -1.05 5.68
CA ALA A 93 0.52 -0.21 6.79
C ALA A 93 1.66 0.53 7.53
N SER A 94 2.90 0.46 7.04
CA SER A 94 4.03 1.13 7.69
C SER A 94 3.96 2.67 7.57
N ALA A 95 4.45 3.38 8.59
CA ALA A 95 4.50 4.84 8.59
C ALA A 95 5.35 5.39 7.42
N ALA A 96 6.45 4.73 7.09
CA ALA A 96 7.30 5.11 5.95
C ALA A 96 6.53 5.07 4.62
N CYS A 97 5.66 4.07 4.40
CA CYS A 97 4.80 4.07 3.22
C CYS A 97 3.81 5.23 3.23
N SER A 98 3.31 5.67 4.39
CA SER A 98 2.42 6.84 4.44
C SER A 98 3.13 8.09 3.93
N GLU A 99 4.39 8.33 4.32
CA GLU A 99 5.19 9.44 3.82
C GLU A 99 5.41 9.37 2.30
N VAL A 100 5.73 8.18 1.77
CA VAL A 100 5.88 7.96 0.32
C VAL A 100 4.59 8.30 -0.42
N MET A 101 3.44 7.85 0.09
CA MET A 101 2.13 8.04 -0.55
C MET A 101 1.69 9.51 -0.58
N LEU A 102 2.09 10.31 0.42
CA LEU A 102 1.73 11.72 0.52
C LEU A 102 2.44 12.61 -0.50
N SER A 103 3.61 12.20 -0.99
CA SER A 103 4.39 12.94 -1.98
C SER A 103 4.21 12.42 -3.42
N LEU A 104 3.33 11.44 -3.65
CA LEU A 104 3.16 10.85 -4.98
C LEU A 104 2.62 11.87 -5.98
N PRO A 105 3.21 11.97 -7.18
CA PRO A 105 2.77 12.92 -8.20
C PRO A 105 1.37 12.57 -8.71
N GLU A 106 0.60 13.59 -9.06
CA GLU A 106 -0.74 13.44 -9.62
C GLU A 106 -0.73 12.97 -11.09
N GLU A 107 0.39 13.10 -11.79
CA GLU A 107 0.57 12.62 -13.17
C GLU A 107 1.99 12.08 -13.37
N ILE A 108 2.11 11.01 -14.16
CA ILE A 108 3.40 10.48 -14.61
C ILE A 108 3.29 10.19 -16.11
N ASP A 109 4.13 10.83 -16.93
CA ASP A 109 4.23 10.55 -18.37
C ASP A 109 2.85 10.66 -19.09
N GLY A 110 2.08 11.70 -18.78
CA GLY A 110 0.73 11.92 -19.30
C GLY A 110 -0.34 10.98 -18.71
N GLN A 111 0.02 10.11 -17.76
CA GLN A 111 -0.92 9.21 -17.08
C GLN A 111 -1.41 9.84 -15.78
N GLU A 112 -2.71 10.17 -15.71
CA GLU A 112 -3.33 10.69 -14.49
C GLU A 112 -3.42 9.63 -13.37
N LYS A 113 -3.18 10.05 -12.13
CA LYS A 113 -3.30 9.21 -10.93
C LYS A 113 -4.74 8.78 -10.69
N ARG A 114 -4.89 7.56 -10.17
CA ARG A 114 -6.16 6.90 -9.93
C ARG A 114 -6.21 6.31 -8.53
N THR A 115 -7.42 6.28 -7.98
CA THR A 115 -7.71 5.61 -6.72
C THR A 115 -7.55 4.09 -6.87
N THR A 116 -7.02 3.48 -5.83
CA THR A 116 -6.84 2.03 -5.70
C THR A 116 -7.65 1.50 -4.51
N THR A 117 -7.85 0.19 -4.43
CA THR A 117 -8.67 -0.43 -3.37
C THR A 117 -7.90 -0.73 -2.08
N SER A 118 -6.58 -0.53 -2.05
CA SER A 118 -5.71 -1.07 -1.00
C SER A 118 -4.74 -0.03 -0.46
N GLN A 119 -4.37 -0.16 0.82
CA GLN A 119 -3.43 0.75 1.48
C GLN A 119 -2.07 0.76 0.77
N SER A 120 -1.46 1.94 0.73
CA SER A 120 -0.11 2.16 0.17
C SER A 120 0.06 1.60 -1.24
N THR A 121 -1.00 1.73 -2.04
CA THR A 121 -1.00 1.44 -3.47
C THR A 121 -1.48 2.66 -4.23
N ALA A 122 -0.91 2.90 -5.41
CA ALA A 122 -1.37 3.92 -6.34
C ALA A 122 -1.36 3.35 -7.75
N SER A 123 -2.15 3.94 -8.64
CA SER A 123 -2.12 3.58 -10.06
C SER A 123 -2.27 4.82 -10.92
N TRP A 124 -1.78 4.77 -12.16
CA TRP A 124 -1.92 5.85 -13.13
C TRP A 124 -2.37 5.30 -14.49
N GLY A 125 -3.13 6.12 -15.22
CA GLY A 125 -3.55 5.85 -16.59
C GLY A 125 -4.93 5.18 -16.73
N THR A 126 -5.54 5.35 -17.91
CA THR A 126 -6.83 4.74 -18.27
C THR A 126 -6.77 4.18 -19.70
N PRO A 127 -6.60 2.87 -19.92
CA PRO A 127 -6.44 1.79 -18.94
C PRO A 127 -5.13 1.91 -18.14
N THR A 128 -5.06 1.25 -16.98
CA THR A 128 -3.91 1.33 -16.07
C THR A 128 -2.59 1.02 -16.78
N SER A 129 -1.62 1.90 -16.62
CA SER A 129 -0.28 1.80 -17.22
C SER A 129 0.81 1.70 -16.17
N ILE A 130 0.58 2.20 -14.96
CA ILE A 130 1.53 2.19 -13.84
C ILE A 130 0.79 1.78 -12.57
N VAL A 131 1.38 0.89 -11.78
CA VAL A 131 0.89 0.46 -10.46
C VAL A 131 2.03 0.47 -9.48
N LEU A 132 1.90 1.26 -8.41
CA LEU A 132 2.85 1.32 -7.31
C LEU A 132 2.31 0.54 -6.10
N ARG A 133 3.19 -0.22 -5.44
CA ARG A 133 2.97 -0.87 -4.16
C ARG A 133 4.13 -0.56 -3.23
N CYS A 134 3.84 0.05 -2.08
CA CYS A 134 4.82 0.23 -1.00
C CYS A 134 4.57 -0.80 0.10
N GLY A 135 5.65 -1.31 0.71
CA GLY A 135 5.59 -2.34 1.76
C GLY A 135 6.01 -3.72 1.27
N THR A 136 6.64 -3.82 0.10
CA THR A 136 7.11 -5.09 -0.44
C THR A 136 8.39 -5.52 0.27
N PRO A 137 8.73 -6.82 0.28
CA PRO A 137 10.03 -7.27 0.78
C PRO A 137 11.17 -6.65 -0.03
N ASP A 138 12.29 -6.33 0.62
CA ASP A 138 13.51 -5.93 -0.09
C ASP A 138 13.95 -7.09 -1.00
N PRO A 139 14.20 -6.84 -2.30
CA PRO A 139 14.70 -7.88 -3.18
C PRO A 139 16.05 -8.38 -2.66
N GLY A 140 16.18 -9.70 -2.61
CA GLY A 140 17.46 -10.35 -2.31
C GLY A 140 18.51 -10.10 -3.41
N PRO A 141 19.67 -10.77 -3.33
CA PRO A 141 20.64 -10.74 -4.43
C PRO A 141 19.97 -11.16 -5.74
N THR A 142 20.11 -10.34 -6.77
CA THR A 142 19.57 -10.58 -8.13
C THR A 142 20.62 -10.30 -9.19
N SER A 143 20.46 -10.93 -10.36
CA SER A 143 21.23 -10.63 -11.57
C SER A 143 20.58 -9.57 -12.47
N ASP A 144 19.37 -9.11 -12.09
CA ASP A 144 18.64 -8.11 -12.84
C ASP A 144 19.40 -6.77 -12.88
N PRO A 145 19.25 -5.98 -13.96
CA PRO A 145 19.93 -4.71 -14.11
C PRO A 145 19.55 -3.75 -12.96
N CYS A 146 20.58 -3.23 -12.30
CA CYS A 146 20.47 -2.23 -11.24
C CYS A 146 21.02 -0.89 -11.75
N THR A 147 20.19 0.15 -11.78
CA THR A 147 20.56 1.47 -12.28
C THR A 147 20.17 2.56 -11.30
N THR A 148 21.03 3.55 -11.12
CA THR A 148 20.75 4.72 -10.28
C THR A 148 20.13 5.83 -11.12
N VAL A 149 18.97 6.32 -10.70
CA VAL A 149 18.28 7.50 -11.25
C VAL A 149 18.07 8.46 -10.10
N GLU A 150 18.69 9.65 -10.15
CA GLU A 150 18.51 10.71 -9.15
C GLU A 150 18.66 10.20 -7.69
N GLU A 151 19.78 9.51 -7.43
CA GLU A 151 20.13 8.91 -6.13
C GLU A 151 19.20 7.78 -5.64
N VAL A 152 18.25 7.36 -6.46
CA VAL A 152 17.43 6.17 -6.22
C VAL A 152 17.95 5.02 -7.07
N ASP A 153 18.30 3.93 -6.41
CA ASP A 153 18.71 2.70 -7.07
C ASP A 153 17.48 1.88 -7.45
N TRP A 154 17.39 1.50 -8.72
CA TRP A 154 16.26 0.75 -9.28
C TRP A 154 16.74 -0.56 -9.86
N ILE A 155 16.11 -1.66 -9.44
CA ILE A 155 16.22 -2.96 -10.11
C ILE A 155 15.06 -3.06 -11.10
N ALA A 156 15.36 -3.39 -12.36
CA ALA A 156 14.35 -3.57 -13.40
C ALA A 156 14.23 -5.04 -13.79
N SER A 157 13.04 -5.62 -13.58
CA SER A 157 12.73 -7.01 -13.91
C SER A 157 11.62 -7.07 -14.96
N GLU A 158 11.83 -7.84 -16.02
CA GLU A 158 10.82 -8.10 -17.05
C GLU A 158 9.79 -9.11 -16.54
N ASN A 159 8.50 -8.81 -16.70
CA ASN A 159 7.41 -9.72 -16.37
C ASN A 159 6.82 -10.35 -17.64
N GLN A 160 5.80 -11.18 -17.46
CA GLN A 160 4.93 -11.60 -18.56
C GLN A 160 3.61 -10.82 -18.48
N PRO A 161 3.12 -10.24 -19.59
CA PRO A 161 3.71 -10.19 -20.94
C PRO A 161 4.96 -9.29 -21.02
N LYS A 162 5.73 -9.36 -22.11
CA LYS A 162 7.03 -8.67 -22.29
C LYS A 162 7.00 -7.15 -22.10
N ASP A 163 5.85 -6.54 -22.33
CA ASP A 163 5.66 -5.10 -22.15
C ASP A 163 5.37 -4.73 -20.68
N SER A 164 5.22 -5.71 -19.78
CA SER A 164 5.06 -5.49 -18.34
C SER A 164 6.41 -5.57 -17.64
N TRP A 165 6.82 -4.50 -16.98
CA TRP A 165 8.09 -4.41 -16.26
C TRP A 165 7.84 -4.02 -14.81
N THR A 166 8.63 -4.54 -13.89
CA THR A 166 8.63 -4.11 -12.48
C THR A 166 9.94 -3.39 -12.18
N LEU A 167 9.82 -2.15 -11.71
CA LEU A 167 10.91 -1.39 -11.11
C LEU A 167 10.82 -1.50 -9.59
N THR A 168 11.88 -1.96 -8.97
CA THR A 168 11.97 -2.09 -7.50
C THR A 168 13.02 -1.12 -6.98
N ALA A 169 12.62 -0.25 -6.05
CA ALA A 169 13.56 0.66 -5.39
C ALA A 169 14.47 -0.14 -4.45
N TYR A 170 15.72 -0.33 -4.86
CA TYR A 170 16.66 -1.22 -4.19
C TYR A 170 17.16 -0.65 -2.87
N GLY A 171 17.27 -1.54 -1.88
CA GLY A 171 17.90 -1.21 -0.61
C GLY A 171 17.04 -0.30 0.26
N ARG A 172 15.72 -0.28 0.10
CA ARG A 172 14.82 0.51 0.96
C ARG A 172 13.92 -0.42 1.77
N VAL A 173 13.69 -0.06 3.03
CA VAL A 173 12.80 -0.80 3.93
C VAL A 173 11.80 0.20 4.52
N PRO A 174 10.50 0.08 4.22
CA PRO A 174 9.85 -0.91 3.36
C PRO A 174 10.27 -0.84 1.89
N GLY A 175 10.18 -1.97 1.17
CA GLY A 175 10.40 -2.03 -0.27
C GLY A 175 9.28 -1.34 -1.05
N ILE A 176 9.64 -0.78 -2.20
CA ILE A 176 8.72 -0.07 -3.11
C ILE A 176 8.87 -0.71 -4.49
N GLU A 177 7.76 -1.20 -5.04
CA GLU A 177 7.66 -1.82 -6.35
C GLU A 177 6.71 -1.01 -7.24
N VAL A 178 7.07 -0.87 -8.51
CA VAL A 178 6.29 -0.19 -9.52
C VAL A 178 6.21 -1.07 -10.75
N THR A 179 5.03 -1.59 -11.05
CA THR A 179 4.77 -2.32 -12.29
C THR A 179 4.26 -1.35 -13.36
N LEU A 180 4.84 -1.40 -14.55
CA LEU A 180 4.52 -0.50 -15.65
C LEU A 180 4.41 -1.21 -17.00
N ASP A 181 3.59 -0.64 -17.87
CA ASP A 181 3.41 -1.03 -19.27
C ASP A 181 4.35 -0.21 -20.16
N THR A 182 5.46 -0.81 -20.59
CA THR A 182 6.51 -0.15 -21.39
C THR A 182 6.06 0.22 -22.80
N SER A 183 4.89 -0.26 -23.25
CA SER A 183 4.28 0.17 -24.51
C SER A 183 3.64 1.57 -24.41
N LYS A 184 3.43 2.07 -23.18
CA LYS A 184 2.76 3.37 -22.92
C LYS A 184 3.62 4.39 -22.19
N VAL A 185 4.53 3.93 -21.33
CA VAL A 185 5.39 4.81 -20.51
C VAL A 185 6.82 4.29 -20.48
N THR A 186 7.78 5.17 -20.24
CA THR A 186 9.19 4.75 -20.14
C THR A 186 9.61 4.50 -18.70
N SER A 187 10.47 3.50 -18.47
CA SER A 187 10.99 3.24 -17.11
C SER A 187 11.74 4.45 -16.53
N ALA A 188 12.42 5.22 -17.38
CA ALA A 188 13.16 6.41 -16.96
C ALA A 188 12.23 7.56 -16.51
N SER A 189 11.15 7.83 -17.25
CA SER A 189 10.16 8.86 -16.87
C SER A 189 9.48 8.50 -15.54
N VAL A 190 9.10 7.23 -15.37
CA VAL A 190 8.50 6.73 -14.12
C VAL A 190 9.47 6.82 -12.95
N ALA A 191 10.72 6.35 -13.13
CA ALA A 191 11.74 6.41 -12.08
C ALA A 191 12.01 7.84 -11.61
N THR A 192 12.14 8.78 -12.57
CA THR A 192 12.38 10.21 -12.31
C THR A 192 11.20 10.85 -11.60
N ALA A 193 9.97 10.61 -12.07
CA ALA A 193 8.76 11.20 -11.46
C ALA A 193 8.54 10.73 -10.01
N LEU A 194 9.02 9.53 -9.66
CA LEU A 194 8.88 8.95 -8.33
C LEU A 194 10.05 9.23 -7.40
N THR A 195 11.14 9.86 -7.88
CA THR A 195 12.36 10.12 -7.10
C THR A 195 12.05 10.72 -5.73
N GLU A 196 11.34 11.86 -5.69
CA GLU A 196 11.05 12.58 -4.44
C GLU A 196 10.29 11.69 -3.45
N SER A 197 9.32 10.92 -3.94
CA SER A 197 8.51 10.03 -3.11
C SER A 197 9.31 8.86 -2.55
N VAL A 198 10.11 8.23 -3.40
CA VAL A 198 10.91 7.07 -3.00
C VAL A 198 12.04 7.46 -2.05
N GLN A 199 12.57 8.68 -2.16
CA GLN A 199 13.56 9.22 -1.24
C GLN A 199 13.05 9.37 0.20
N ARG A 200 11.72 9.39 0.43
CA ARG A 200 11.13 9.37 1.79
C ARG A 200 11.47 8.10 2.57
N ALA A 201 11.67 6.97 1.88
CA ALA A 201 12.11 5.72 2.51
C ALA A 201 13.64 5.65 2.51
N GLN A 202 14.30 5.58 3.67
CA GLN A 202 15.76 5.70 3.71
C GLN A 202 16.49 4.52 3.00
N PRO A 203 17.60 4.79 2.28
CA PRO A 203 18.40 3.75 1.66
C PRO A 203 19.28 3.03 2.69
N THR A 204 19.41 1.73 2.52
CA THR A 204 20.20 0.78 3.34
C THR A 204 21.23 0.03 2.50
N LYS A 205 21.04 -0.04 1.18
CA LYS A 205 21.94 -0.64 0.19
C LYS A 205 21.98 0.23 -1.06
N ARG A 206 22.95 -0.02 -1.93
CA ARG A 206 23.18 0.70 -3.19
C ARG A 206 23.47 -0.29 -4.31
N CYS A 207 23.18 0.09 -5.55
CA CYS A 207 23.64 -0.70 -6.70
C CYS A 207 25.16 -0.86 -6.62
N GLN A 208 25.65 -2.09 -6.82
CA GLN A 208 27.09 -2.30 -6.94
C GLN A 208 27.54 -1.85 -8.32
N ALA A 209 28.56 -1.00 -8.38
CA ALA A 209 29.20 -0.68 -9.64
C ALA A 209 29.71 -1.98 -10.28
N LYS A 210 29.39 -2.19 -11.55
CA LYS A 210 29.99 -3.29 -12.30
C LYS A 210 31.51 -3.10 -12.29
N PRO A 211 32.33 -4.12 -11.99
CA PRO A 211 33.77 -4.02 -12.12
C PRO A 211 34.11 -3.57 -13.55
N THR A 212 34.73 -2.40 -13.69
CA THR A 212 35.25 -1.94 -14.98
C THR A 212 36.50 -2.77 -15.27
N PRO A 213 36.61 -3.45 -16.42
CA PRO A 213 37.85 -4.14 -16.76
C PRO A 213 38.98 -3.10 -16.82
N THR A 214 40.01 -3.28 -15.99
CA THR A 214 41.23 -2.47 -16.03
C THR A 214 41.84 -2.60 -17.44
N PRO A 215 42.11 -1.49 -18.15
CA PRO A 215 42.80 -1.58 -19.43
C PRO A 215 44.19 -2.17 -19.20
N SER A 216 44.46 -3.32 -19.80
CA SER A 216 45.81 -3.88 -19.90
C SER A 216 46.63 -2.96 -20.79
N GLN A 217 47.56 -2.21 -20.18
CA GLN A 217 48.65 -1.54 -20.88
C GLN A 217 49.75 -2.54 -21.23
#